data_AF-A0A950AYC6-F1
#
_entry.id   AF-A0A950AYC6-F1
#
_cell.length_a   1.000
_cell.length_b   1.000
_cell.length_c   1.000
_cell.angle_alpha   90.00
_cell.angle_beta   90.00
_cell.angle_gamma   90.00
#
_symmetry.space_group_name_H-M   'P 1'
#
loop_
_entity.id
_entity.type
_entity.pdbx_description
1 polymer ?
#
loop_
_entity_poly.entity_id
_entity_poly.type
_entity_poly.pdbx_seq_one_letter_code
_entity_poly.pdbx_strand_id
1 'polypeptide(L)'
;AVLLVLAYPIFITLERPVRITPEQAIKDYYGALSHLMPHYRRMWLLLSSEGRKSGSFSSFAGFKSYWRERRAELRGNRGGRGTPLRFEVADFQSDKSAGRTALDARFTLNVFLGDEPGKEPIRSYRTKTGLTKGPDRMWYLNKGTLPAES
;
A
#
# COMPACT_ATOMS: atom_id res chain seq x y z
N ALA A 1 1.16 8.03 -54.01
CA ALA A 1 0.22 7.32 -53.13
C ALA A 1 0.89 7.08 -51.78
N VAL A 2 0.31 7.71 -50.73
CA VAL A 2 0.27 7.33 -49.30
C VAL A 2 1.60 6.89 -48.65
N LEU A 3 2.36 7.81 -48.04
CA LEU A 3 2.34 8.16 -46.59
C LEU A 3 2.30 6.91 -45.68
N LEU A 4 3.46 6.27 -45.50
CA LEU A 4 3.57 5.04 -44.71
C LEU A 4 4.75 5.08 -43.72
N VAL A 5 5.00 6.22 -43.05
CA VAL A 5 5.88 6.27 -41.86
C VAL A 5 5.46 7.39 -40.87
N LEU A 6 4.16 7.61 -40.68
CA LEU A 6 3.62 8.50 -39.64
C LEU A 6 2.64 7.80 -38.70
N ALA A 7 2.77 6.47 -38.59
CA ALA A 7 1.99 5.65 -37.67
C ALA A 7 2.91 4.90 -36.69
N TYR A 8 3.74 5.64 -35.96
CA TYR A 8 4.01 5.29 -34.58
C TYR A 8 3.12 6.16 -33.68
N PRO A 9 1.79 5.95 -33.65
CA PRO A 9 0.96 6.71 -32.77
C PRO A 9 1.19 6.14 -31.37
N ILE A 10 1.95 6.85 -30.55
CA ILE A 10 1.41 7.25 -29.25
C ILE A 10 0.98 6.06 -28.36
N PHE A 11 1.67 4.91 -28.45
CA PHE A 11 1.53 3.80 -27.49
C PHE A 11 2.22 4.09 -26.15
N ILE A 12 2.74 5.31 -25.99
CA ILE A 12 3.16 5.92 -24.72
C ILE A 12 2.07 6.91 -24.24
N THR A 13 0.81 6.61 -24.51
CA THR A 13 -0.30 7.22 -23.78
C THR A 13 -0.92 6.16 -22.89
N LEU A 14 -1.08 6.48 -21.61
CA LEU A 14 -1.62 5.62 -20.54
C LEU A 14 -0.61 4.77 -19.77
N GLU A 15 0.62 5.25 -19.55
CA GLU A 15 1.12 5.20 -18.17
C GLU A 15 0.19 6.08 -17.33
N ARG A 16 -0.99 5.54 -16.98
CA ARG A 16 -1.87 6.11 -15.96
C ARG A 16 -0.96 6.46 -14.79
N PRO A 17 -0.97 7.70 -14.26
CA PRO A 17 -0.21 7.99 -13.05
C PRO A 17 -0.54 6.91 -12.04
N VAL A 18 0.51 6.23 -11.57
CA VAL A 18 0.48 4.88 -11.00
C VAL A 18 -0.56 4.75 -9.87
N ARG A 19 -1.02 5.85 -9.25
CA ARG A 19 -1.98 5.87 -8.12
C ARG A 19 -3.43 6.30 -8.45
N ILE A 20 -3.89 6.15 -9.70
CA ILE A 20 -5.31 6.40 -10.04
C ILE A 20 -6.24 5.35 -9.43
N THR A 21 -5.77 4.11 -9.22
CA THR A 21 -6.62 3.03 -8.71
C THR A 21 -6.48 2.89 -7.20
N PRO A 22 -7.58 2.58 -6.48
CA PRO A 22 -7.53 2.35 -5.04
C PRO A 22 -6.62 1.17 -4.67
N GLU A 23 -6.62 0.11 -5.49
CA GLU A 23 -5.76 -1.06 -5.30
C GLU A 23 -4.28 -0.68 -5.33
N GLN A 24 -3.86 0.11 -6.31
CA GLN A 24 -2.45 0.50 -6.43
C GLN A 24 -2.03 1.42 -5.28
N ALA A 25 -2.92 2.27 -4.76
CA ALA A 25 -2.63 3.07 -3.56
C ALA A 25 -2.35 2.19 -2.34
N ILE A 26 -3.10 1.10 -2.15
CA ILE A 26 -2.89 0.14 -1.06
C ILE A 26 -1.59 -0.65 -1.27
N LYS A 27 -1.34 -1.14 -2.49
CA LYS A 27 -0.09 -1.83 -2.86
C LYS A 27 1.13 -0.96 -2.63
N ASP A 28 1.09 0.31 -3.06
CA ASP A 28 2.18 1.28 -2.84
C ASP A 28 2.42 1.55 -1.34
N TYR A 29 1.35 1.61 -0.55
CA TYR A 29 1.43 1.87 0.89
C TYR A 29 2.11 0.72 1.63
N TYR A 30 1.61 -0.51 1.47
CA TYR A 30 2.16 -1.67 2.17
C TYR A 30 3.48 -2.13 1.54
N GLY A 31 3.65 -2.01 0.22
CA GLY A 31 4.89 -2.35 -0.46
C GLY A 31 6.09 -1.50 0.01
N ALA A 32 5.85 -0.28 0.47
CA ALA A 32 6.89 0.55 1.08
C ALA A 32 7.47 -0.03 2.39
N LEU A 33 6.78 -0.97 3.05
CA LEU A 33 7.29 -1.72 4.21
C LEU A 33 8.20 -2.90 3.82
N SER A 34 8.13 -3.32 2.56
CA SER A 34 8.87 -4.48 2.04
C SER A 34 10.36 -4.19 1.86
N HIS A 35 10.75 -2.92 1.81
CA HIS A 35 12.16 -2.54 1.78
C HIS A 35 12.88 -2.90 3.10
N LEU A 36 14.18 -3.23 2.99
CA LEU A 36 15.04 -3.46 4.16
C LEU A 36 14.95 -2.27 5.14
N MET A 37 15.02 -1.05 4.59
CA MET A 37 14.69 0.20 5.27
C MET A 37 13.36 0.76 4.72
N PRO A 38 12.25 0.65 5.48
CA PRO A 38 10.96 1.13 5.00
C PRO A 38 10.94 2.62 4.72
N HIS A 39 10.21 2.99 3.67
CA HIS A 39 10.03 4.39 3.27
C HIS A 39 8.89 5.05 4.08
N TYR A 40 9.06 5.18 5.39
CA TYR A 40 8.01 5.71 6.29
C TYR A 40 7.47 7.07 5.87
N ARG A 41 8.34 7.97 5.35
CA ARG A 41 7.90 9.28 4.85
C ARG A 41 6.96 9.15 3.65
N ARG A 42 7.25 8.24 2.72
CA ARG A 42 6.38 7.95 1.57
C ARG A 42 5.04 7.39 2.06
N MET A 43 5.06 6.43 2.98
CA MET A 43 3.83 5.88 3.57
C MET A 43 2.98 6.96 4.23
N TRP A 44 3.59 7.85 5.01
CA TRP A 44 2.88 8.95 5.67
C TRP A 44 2.19 9.89 4.67
N LEU A 45 2.83 10.15 3.52
CA LEU A 45 2.26 10.96 2.46
C LEU A 45 1.10 10.27 1.75
N LEU A 46 1.04 8.93 1.75
CA LEU A 46 -0.05 8.13 1.19
C LEU A 46 -1.28 8.02 2.11
N LEU A 47 -1.23 8.63 3.30
CA LEU A 47 -2.36 8.72 4.22
C LEU A 47 -3.15 9.99 3.98
N SER A 48 -4.48 9.88 4.11
CA SER A 48 -5.37 11.03 4.15
C SER A 48 -5.17 11.81 5.46
N SER A 49 -5.80 12.98 5.58
CA SER A 49 -5.80 13.74 6.85
C SER A 49 -6.31 12.89 8.02
N GLU A 50 -7.34 12.08 7.78
CA GLU A 50 -7.89 11.11 8.73
C GLU A 50 -6.89 9.98 8.99
N GLY A 51 -6.28 9.42 7.94
CA GLY A 51 -5.31 8.33 8.09
C GLY A 51 -4.06 8.71 8.89
N ARG A 52 -3.69 10.00 8.91
CA ARG A 52 -2.60 10.56 9.73
C ARG A 52 -2.96 10.75 11.21
N LYS A 53 -4.24 10.64 11.54
CA LYS A 53 -4.77 10.75 12.90
C LYS A 53 -5.39 9.41 13.30
N SER A 54 -4.64 8.60 14.03
CA SER A 54 -5.14 7.35 14.59
C SER A 54 -4.99 7.34 16.11
N GLY A 55 -5.68 6.44 16.79
CA GLY A 55 -5.43 6.19 18.22
C GLY A 55 -3.99 5.76 18.51
N SER A 56 -3.26 5.23 17.52
CA SER A 56 -1.88 4.77 17.65
C SER A 56 -0.83 5.85 17.36
N PHE A 57 -1.19 6.91 16.62
CA PHE A 57 -0.28 8.00 16.30
C PHE A 57 -1.03 9.25 15.83
N SER A 58 -0.49 10.42 16.16
CA SER A 58 -0.97 11.73 15.70
C SER A 58 0.12 12.57 15.00
N SER A 59 1.32 12.02 14.85
CA SER A 59 2.48 12.69 14.25
C SER A 59 3.30 11.72 13.40
N PHE A 60 4.14 12.26 12.51
CA PHE A 60 5.06 11.43 11.71
C PHE A 60 6.05 10.64 12.59
N ALA A 61 6.51 11.22 13.69
CA ALA A 61 7.39 10.54 14.64
C ALA A 61 6.68 9.34 15.28
N GLY A 62 5.45 9.52 15.75
CA GLY A 62 4.62 8.43 16.30
C GLY A 62 4.33 7.36 15.26
N PHE A 63 4.01 7.74 14.03
CA PHE A 63 3.79 6.82 12.91
C PHE A 63 5.03 5.95 12.61
N LYS A 64 6.21 6.58 12.58
CA LYS A 64 7.47 5.88 12.37
C LYS A 64 7.76 4.90 13.51
N SER A 65 7.55 5.31 14.76
CA SER A 65 7.73 4.43 15.92
C SER A 65 6.77 3.24 15.87
N TYR A 66 5.48 3.49 15.63
CA TYR A 66 4.46 2.47 15.45
C TYR A 66 4.87 1.38 14.45
N TRP A 67 5.26 1.77 13.23
CA TRP A 67 5.65 0.78 12.23
C TRP A 67 6.98 0.09 12.51
N ARG A 68 7.92 0.74 13.21
CA ARG A 68 9.16 0.09 13.65
C ARG A 68 8.87 -1.01 14.65
N GLU A 69 8.04 -0.73 15.65
CA GLU A 69 7.61 -1.69 16.67
C GLU A 69 6.85 -2.84 16.01
N ARG A 70 5.85 -2.52 15.17
CA ARG A 70 5.04 -3.55 14.51
C ARG A 70 5.84 -4.46 13.59
N ARG A 71 6.84 -3.94 12.87
CA ARG A 71 7.75 -4.78 12.07
C ARG A 71 8.65 -5.66 12.94
N ALA A 72 9.08 -5.17 14.09
CA ALA A 72 9.86 -5.97 15.03
C ALA A 72 9.01 -7.11 15.61
N GLU A 73 7.75 -6.84 15.97
CA GLU A 73 6.80 -7.86 16.44
C GLU A 73 6.49 -8.91 15.36
N LEU A 74 6.20 -8.48 14.12
CA LEU A 74 5.93 -9.39 13.01
C LEU A 74 7.10 -10.32 12.71
N ARG A 75 8.33 -9.78 12.81
CA ARG A 75 9.55 -10.58 12.71
C ARG A 75 9.69 -11.52 13.91
N GLY A 76 9.42 -11.03 15.11
CA GLY A 76 9.67 -11.75 16.36
C GLY A 76 11.13 -12.21 16.43
N ASN A 77 11.33 -13.47 16.82
CA ASN A 77 12.64 -14.12 16.82
C ASN A 77 12.99 -14.80 15.48
N ARG A 78 12.23 -14.55 14.41
CA ARG A 78 12.39 -15.23 13.12
C ARG A 78 13.29 -14.43 12.18
N GLY A 79 14.33 -15.09 11.65
CA GLY A 79 15.26 -14.49 10.69
C GLY A 79 16.21 -13.46 11.31
N GLY A 80 17.37 -13.26 10.68
CA GLY A 80 18.36 -12.26 11.12
C GLY A 80 17.84 -10.83 10.89
N ARG A 81 18.51 -9.83 11.51
CA ARG A 81 18.21 -8.39 11.28
C ARG A 81 18.25 -7.99 9.79
N GLY A 82 18.95 -8.76 8.95
CA GLY A 82 19.07 -8.54 7.50
C GLY A 82 17.95 -9.12 6.64
N THR A 83 17.05 -9.95 7.17
CA THR A 83 15.97 -10.54 6.37
C THR A 83 14.81 -9.54 6.22
N PRO A 84 14.42 -9.10 5.01
CA PRO A 84 13.29 -8.20 4.86
C PRO A 84 11.97 -8.91 5.19
N LEU A 85 10.97 -8.14 5.61
CA LEU A 85 9.58 -8.62 5.65
C LEU A 85 8.94 -8.20 4.33
N ARG A 86 8.26 -9.11 3.63
CA ARG A 86 7.54 -8.79 2.40
C ARG A 86 6.05 -8.66 2.72
N PHE A 87 5.45 -7.54 2.33
CA PHE A 87 4.02 -7.28 2.47
C PHE A 87 3.37 -7.36 1.09
N GLU A 88 2.34 -8.20 0.96
CA GLU A 88 1.62 -8.44 -0.28
C GLU A 88 0.13 -8.21 -0.08
N VAL A 89 -0.49 -7.52 -1.03
CA VAL A 89 -1.94 -7.27 -1.06
C VAL A 89 -2.56 -8.23 -2.08
N ALA A 90 -3.40 -9.14 -1.59
CA ALA A 90 -4.14 -10.12 -2.37
C ALA A 90 -5.66 -9.92 -2.22
N ASP A 91 -6.45 -10.59 -3.05
CA ASP A 91 -7.92 -10.62 -2.99
C ASP A 91 -8.59 -9.24 -2.91
N PHE A 92 -8.04 -8.25 -3.62
CA PHE A 92 -8.56 -6.89 -3.58
C PHE A 92 -9.97 -6.80 -4.16
N GLN A 93 -10.87 -6.15 -3.43
CA GLN A 93 -12.25 -5.88 -3.81
C GLN A 93 -12.65 -4.46 -3.41
N SER A 94 -13.26 -3.71 -4.32
CA SER A 94 -13.88 -2.42 -4.02
C SER A 94 -15.04 -2.13 -4.96
N ASP A 95 -15.92 -1.22 -4.55
CA ASP A 95 -16.90 -0.64 -5.47
C ASP A 95 -16.21 0.10 -6.62
N LYS A 96 -16.96 0.32 -7.72
CA LYS A 96 -16.45 1.10 -8.87
C LYS A 96 -16.02 2.50 -8.40
N SER A 97 -14.76 2.83 -8.65
CA SER A 97 -14.12 4.08 -8.21
C SER A 97 -14.43 5.30 -9.11
N ALA A 98 -15.04 5.09 -10.28
CA ALA A 98 -15.38 6.16 -11.23
C ALA A 98 -16.40 7.12 -10.61
N GLY A 99 -16.09 8.42 -10.62
CA GLY A 99 -16.96 9.47 -10.06
C GLY A 99 -17.02 9.52 -8.52
N ARG A 100 -16.31 8.64 -7.80
CA ARG A 100 -16.29 8.61 -6.34
C ARG A 100 -15.13 9.42 -5.77
N THR A 101 -15.37 10.06 -4.63
CA THR A 101 -14.37 10.78 -3.83
C THR A 101 -14.01 10.02 -2.54
N ALA A 102 -14.81 9.02 -2.18
CA ALA A 102 -14.55 8.10 -1.09
C ALA A 102 -15.07 6.70 -1.47
N LEU A 103 -14.39 5.66 -1.01
CA LEU A 103 -14.87 4.27 -1.13
C LEU A 103 -14.26 3.39 -0.05
N ASP A 104 -14.85 2.22 0.12
CA ASP A 104 -14.31 1.15 0.94
C ASP A 104 -13.68 0.07 0.06
N ALA A 105 -12.55 -0.45 0.50
CA ALA A 105 -11.88 -1.59 -0.11
C ALA A 105 -11.69 -2.71 0.92
N ARG A 106 -11.77 -3.95 0.44
CA ARG A 106 -11.44 -5.18 1.17
C ARG A 106 -10.28 -5.87 0.49
N PHE A 107 -9.37 -6.45 1.25
CA PHE A 107 -8.23 -7.20 0.73
C PHE A 107 -7.63 -8.09 1.81
N THR A 108 -6.78 -9.01 1.38
CA THR A 108 -5.93 -9.82 2.25
C THR A 108 -4.52 -9.20 2.26
N LEU A 109 -4.01 -8.85 3.44
CA LEU A 109 -2.62 -8.44 3.61
C LEU A 109 -1.81 -9.65 4.09
N ASN A 110 -0.98 -10.20 3.20
CA ASN A 110 -0.06 -11.28 3.51
C ASN A 110 1.30 -10.71 3.90
N VAL A 111 1.89 -11.26 4.96
CA VAL A 111 3.23 -10.91 5.44
C VAL A 111 4.10 -12.15 5.33
N PHE A 112 5.25 -12.02 4.67
CA PHE A 112 6.23 -13.09 4.50
C PHE A 112 7.56 -12.69 5.12
N LEU A 113 8.35 -13.70 5.47
CA LEU A 113 9.74 -13.52 5.90
C LEU A 113 10.67 -13.81 4.72
N GLY A 114 11.38 -12.78 4.25
CA GLY A 114 12.20 -12.85 3.04
C GLY A 114 11.39 -12.77 1.74
N ASP A 115 12.10 -12.94 0.63
CA ASP A 115 11.57 -12.83 -0.75
C ASP A 115 11.48 -14.19 -1.48
N GLU A 116 11.63 -15.31 -0.75
CA GLU A 116 11.59 -16.62 -1.39
C GLU A 116 10.18 -16.96 -1.91
N PRO A 117 10.05 -17.28 -3.21
CA PRO A 117 8.78 -17.70 -3.78
C PRO A 117 8.33 -19.05 -3.20
N GLY A 118 7.01 -19.24 -3.04
CA GLY A 118 6.42 -20.49 -2.57
C GLY A 118 6.38 -20.68 -1.06
N LYS A 119 6.91 -19.74 -0.26
CA LYS A 119 6.71 -19.76 1.20
C LYS A 119 5.30 -19.30 1.57
N GLU A 120 4.73 -19.95 2.56
CA GLU A 120 3.49 -19.50 3.18
C GLU A 120 3.70 -18.18 3.95
N PRO A 121 2.66 -17.33 4.02
CA PRO A 121 2.72 -16.11 4.82
C PRO A 121 2.87 -16.44 6.31
N ILE A 122 3.76 -15.73 7.00
CA ILE A 122 3.91 -15.84 8.45
C ILE A 122 2.69 -15.26 9.20
N ARG A 123 1.97 -14.34 8.53
CA ARG A 123 0.73 -13.73 8.97
C ARG A 123 -0.11 -13.31 7.77
N SER A 124 -1.42 -13.48 7.86
CA SER A 124 -2.40 -13.01 6.88
C SER A 124 -3.51 -12.27 7.60
N TYR A 125 -3.87 -11.09 7.08
CA TYR A 125 -4.92 -10.25 7.66
C TYR A 125 -5.99 -10.00 6.62
N ARG A 126 -7.23 -10.42 6.89
CA ARG A 126 -8.38 -10.01 6.08
C ARG A 126 -8.86 -8.66 6.58
N THR A 127 -8.82 -7.64 5.74
CA THR A 127 -9.04 -6.26 6.19
C THR A 127 -9.98 -5.48 5.28
N LYS A 128 -10.55 -4.43 5.87
CA LYS A 128 -11.33 -3.39 5.21
C LYS A 128 -10.73 -2.03 5.53
N THR A 129 -10.48 -1.22 4.50
CA THR A 129 -10.04 0.17 4.67
C THR A 129 -10.89 1.13 3.85
N GLY A 130 -11.14 2.31 4.39
CA GLY A 130 -11.63 3.44 3.61
C GLY A 130 -10.49 4.09 2.83
N LEU A 131 -10.79 4.59 1.65
CA LEU A 131 -9.93 5.45 0.85
C LEU A 131 -10.64 6.75 0.50
N THR A 132 -9.88 7.84 0.48
CA THR A 132 -10.36 9.16 0.08
C THR A 132 -9.52 9.68 -1.09
N LYS A 133 -10.19 10.29 -2.07
CA LYS A 133 -9.55 10.88 -3.23
C LYS A 133 -9.14 12.31 -2.93
N GLY A 134 -7.86 12.62 -3.12
CA GLY A 134 -7.33 13.97 -2.96
C GLY A 134 -7.67 14.90 -4.14
N PRO A 135 -7.38 16.21 -4.00
CA PRO A 135 -7.55 17.19 -5.08
C PRO A 135 -6.65 16.90 -6.29
N ASP A 136 -5.54 16.21 -6.07
CA ASP A 136 -4.61 15.68 -7.08
C ASP A 136 -5.12 14.43 -7.82
N ARG A 137 -6.37 14.03 -7.54
CA ARG A 137 -7.04 12.84 -8.08
C ARG A 137 -6.40 11.50 -7.66
N MET A 138 -5.51 11.48 -6.67
CA MET A 138 -4.91 10.26 -6.12
C MET A 138 -5.75 9.71 -4.96
N TRP A 139 -5.65 8.39 -4.72
CA TRP A 139 -6.29 7.75 -3.56
C TRP A 139 -5.35 7.69 -2.36
N TYR A 140 -5.90 8.01 -1.20
CA TYR A 140 -5.21 8.04 0.08
C TYR A 140 -5.91 7.11 1.07
N LEU A 141 -5.13 6.40 1.89
CA LEU A 141 -5.68 5.48 2.89
C LEU A 141 -6.17 6.26 4.11
N ASN A 142 -7.36 5.90 4.60
CA ASN A 142 -7.93 6.47 5.82
C ASN A 142 -7.47 5.74 7.09
N LYS A 143 -6.68 4.68 6.95
CA LYS A 143 -6.05 3.97 8.07
C LYS A 143 -4.59 3.68 7.74
N GLY A 144 -3.69 4.09 8.62
CA GLY A 144 -2.24 3.88 8.48
C GLY A 144 -1.66 2.87 9.46
N THR A 145 -2.48 2.00 10.02
CA THR A 145 -2.09 0.97 10.99
C THR A 145 -2.12 -0.41 10.33
N LEU A 146 -1.44 -1.38 10.93
CA LEU A 146 -1.68 -2.79 10.62
C LEU A 146 -3.17 -3.10 10.92
N PRO A 147 -3.83 -3.90 10.07
CA PRO A 147 -5.16 -4.40 10.40
C PRO A 147 -5.18 -5.14 11.75
N ALA A 148 -6.32 -5.09 12.45
CA ALA A 148 -6.53 -5.93 13.61
C ALA A 148 -6.52 -7.41 13.20
N GLU A 149 -6.04 -8.29 14.08
CA GLU A 149 -6.18 -9.74 13.90
C GLU A 149 -7.69 -10.08 13.92
N SER A 150 -8.13 -10.86 12.94
CA SER A 150 -9.50 -11.36 12.80
C SER A 150 -9.61 -12.78 13.32
#